data_AF-A0ABD3BIZ6-F1
#
_entry.id   AF-A0ABD3BIZ6-F1
#
_cell.length_a   1.000
_cell.length_b   1.000
_cell.length_c   1.000
_cell.angle_alpha   90.00
_cell.angle_beta   90.00
_cell.angle_gamma   90.00
#
_symmetry.space_group_name_H-M   'P 1'
#
loop_
_entity.id
_entity.type
_entity.pdbx_description
1 polymer ?
#
loop_
_entity_poly.entity_id
_entity_poly.type
_entity_poly.pdbx_seq_one_letter_code
_entity_poly.pdbx_strand_id
1 'polypeptide(L)' 'MAEQTTKQTLAIYCGYIAAETIIKESVEPSLEEYRPPGITSLKFSKLSLGTVAPKTEEKGRRRM' A
#
# COMPACT_ATOMS: atom_id res chain seq x y z
N MET A 1 3.83 -26.29 -17.40
CA MET A 1 3.33 -25.81 -16.09
C MET A 1 4.08 -24.59 -15.52
N ALA A 2 5.30 -24.25 -15.98
CA ALA A 2 6.08 -23.14 -15.41
C ALA A 2 5.76 -21.72 -15.97
N GLU A 3 5.18 -21.61 -17.17
CA GLU A 3 4.94 -20.31 -17.82
C GLU A 3 3.74 -19.53 -17.25
N GLN A 4 2.75 -20.23 -16.69
CA GLN A 4 1.58 -19.61 -16.08
C GLN A 4 1.94 -18.85 -14.79
N THR A 5 2.90 -19.39 -14.03
CA THR A 5 3.31 -18.85 -12.73
C THR A 5 4.09 -17.55 -12.88
N THR A 6 4.93 -17.42 -13.92
CA THR A 6 5.68 -16.16 -14.17
C THR A 6 4.78 -15.02 -14.62
N LYS A 7 3.77 -15.29 -15.46
CA LYS A 7 2.78 -14.28 -15.88
C LYS A 7 1.92 -13.81 -14.70
N GLN A 8 1.52 -14.71 -13.81
CA GLN A 8 0.83 -14.32 -12.56
C GLN A 8 1.74 -13.48 -11.64
N THR A 9 3.00 -13.88 -11.45
CA THR A 9 3.95 -13.10 -10.63
C THR A 9 4.16 -11.69 -11.18
N LEU A 10 4.32 -11.53 -12.49
CA LEU A 10 4.48 -10.21 -13.12
C LEU A 10 3.23 -9.34 -13.01
N ALA A 11 2.04 -9.91 -13.23
CA ALA A 11 0.78 -9.17 -13.11
C ALA A 11 0.54 -8.68 -11.67
N ILE A 12 0.85 -9.52 -10.67
CA ILE A 12 0.79 -9.15 -9.25
C ILE A 12 1.80 -8.03 -8.95
N TYR A 13 3.03 -8.13 -9.47
CA TYR A 13 4.06 -7.12 -9.25
C TYR A 13 3.69 -5.75 -9.86
N CYS A 14 3.18 -5.72 -11.10
CA CYS A 14 2.71 -4.48 -11.72
C CYS A 14 1.54 -3.86 -10.96
N GLY A 15 0.57 -4.66 -10.50
CA GLY A 15 -0.54 -4.17 -9.69
C GLY A 15 -0.10 -3.58 -8.36
N TYR A 16 0.92 -4.18 -7.75
CA TYR A 16 1.51 -3.72 -6.50
C TYR A 16 2.22 -2.35 -6.65
N ILE A 17 3.02 -2.16 -7.71
CA ILE A 17 3.65 -0.86 -8.03
C ILE A 17 2.59 0.23 -8.29
N ALA A 18 1.50 -0.13 -8.98
CA ALA A 18 0.39 0.80 -9.22
C ALA A 18 -0.30 1.22 -7.91
N ALA A 19 -0.57 0.26 -7.01
CA ALA A 19 -1.18 0.54 -5.72
C ALA A 19 -0.29 1.42 -4.83
N GLU A 20 1.02 1.17 -4.79
CA GLU A 20 1.99 2.02 -4.07
C GLU A 20 1.95 3.47 -4.55
N THR A 21 1.87 3.66 -5.87
CA THR A 21 1.81 4.99 -6.48
C THR A 21 0.52 5.72 -6.10
N ILE A 22 -0.64 5.06 -6.24
CA ILE A 22 -1.94 5.64 -5.90
C ILE A 22 -2.01 6.03 -4.42
N ILE A 23 -1.55 5.16 -3.52
CA ILE A 23 -1.56 5.43 -2.07
C ILE A 23 -0.61 6.59 -1.76
N LYS A 24 0.58 6.62 -2.36
CA LYS A 24 1.52 7.72 -2.18
C LYS A 24 0.89 9.04 -2.60
N GLU A 25 0.34 9.13 -3.81
CA GLU A 25 -0.32 10.33 -4.31
C GLU A 25 -1.51 10.77 -3.46
N SER A 26 -2.26 9.82 -2.92
CA SER A 26 -3.39 10.11 -2.03
C SER A 26 -2.97 10.62 -0.65
N VAL A 27 -1.82 10.21 -0.12
CA VAL A 27 -1.42 10.49 1.27
C VAL A 27 -0.46 11.67 1.38
N GLU A 28 0.35 11.95 0.35
CA GLU A 28 1.19 13.15 0.27
C GLU A 28 0.43 14.47 0.58
N PRO A 29 -0.79 14.74 0.07
CA PRO A 29 -1.53 15.95 0.45
C PRO A 29 -1.91 15.96 1.94
N SER A 30 -2.33 14.81 2.49
CA SER A 30 -2.67 14.70 3.91
C SER A 30 -1.46 14.94 4.81
N LEU A 31 -0.25 14.54 4.41
CA LEU A 31 0.97 14.79 5.19
C LEU A 31 1.31 16.28 5.29
N GLU A 32 1.01 17.07 4.26
CA GLU A 32 1.24 18.52 4.28
C GLU A 32 0.30 19.21 5.28
N GLU A 33 -0.93 18.70 5.48
CA GLU A 33 -1.86 19.19 6.49
C GLU A 33 -1.36 18.95 7.93
N TYR A 34 -0.59 17.88 8.15
CA TYR A 34 -0.02 17.53 9.47
C TYR A 34 1.40 18.06 9.70
N ARG A 35 1.87 18.99 8.87
CA ARG A 35 3.24 19.49 8.91
C ARG A 35 3.53 20.20 10.25
N PRO A 36 4.55 19.75 11.01
CA PRO A 36 4.97 20.42 12.22
C PRO A 36 5.59 21.80 11.92
N PRO A 37 5.50 22.76 12.85
CA PRO A 37 6.21 24.02 12.72
C PRO A 37 7.72 23.79 12.67
N GLY A 38 8.40 24.42 11.71
CA GLY A 38 9.86 24.38 11.55
C GLY A 38 10.38 23.41 10.49
N ILE A 39 9.55 22.52 9.93
CA ILE A 39 9.90 21.67 8.77
C ILE A 39 9.34 22.36 7.51
N THR A 40 9.93 22.22 6.32
CA THR A 40 9.44 22.86 5.07
C THR A 40 8.61 21.97 4.15
N SER A 41 8.74 20.65 4.27
CA SER A 41 7.98 19.68 3.48
C SER A 41 8.03 18.31 4.15
N LEU A 42 6.96 17.54 4.06
CA LEU A 42 6.86 16.20 4.64
C LEU A 42 6.39 15.22 3.55
N LYS A 43 7.34 14.49 2.96
CA LYS A 43 7.10 13.62 1.79
C LYS A 43 7.66 12.22 2.00
N PHE A 44 7.10 11.23 1.31
CA PHE A 44 7.64 9.87 1.35
C PHE A 44 8.91 9.76 0.52
N SER A 45 10.02 9.44 1.21
CA SER A 45 11.25 9.00 0.53
C SER A 45 11.08 7.63 -0.11
N LYS A 46 10.34 6.71 0.55
CA LYS A 46 9.97 5.39 0.05
C LYS A 46 8.66 4.95 0.70
N LEU A 47 7.77 4.35 -0.08
CA LEU A 47 6.55 3.72 0.39
C LEU A 47 6.56 2.27 -0.10
N SER A 48 6.26 1.31 0.77
CA SER A 48 6.14 -0.09 0.39
C SER A 48 5.03 -0.81 1.17
N LEU A 49 4.15 -1.53 0.48
CA LEU A 49 3.00 -2.26 1.07
C LEU A 49 3.36 -3.66 1.64
N GLY A 50 4.56 -4.17 1.37
CA GLY A 50 5.02 -5.50 1.78
C GLY A 50 4.45 -6.63 0.92
N THR A 51 5.10 -7.80 0.95
CA THR A 51 4.74 -8.95 0.10
C THR A 51 3.71 -9.89 0.75
N VAL A 52 3.43 -9.71 2.04
CA VAL A 52 2.53 -10.57 2.81
C VAL A 52 1.33 -9.76 3.26
N ALA A 53 0.13 -10.20 2.86
CA ALA A 53 -1.10 -9.57 3.29
C ALA A 53 -1.29 -9.73 4.81
N PRO A 54 -1.80 -8.70 5.51
CA PRO A 54 -2.09 -8.79 6.93
C PRO A 54 -3.16 -9.86 7.18
N LYS A 55 -3.07 -10.53 8.33
CA LYS A 55 -4.11 -11.48 8.75
C LYS A 55 -5.34 -10.71 9.18
N THR A 56 -6.43 -10.85 8.43
CA THR A 56 -7.72 -10.30 8.82
C THR A 56 -8.38 -11.25 9.82
N GLU A 57 -8.57 -10.81 11.06
CA GLU A 57 -9.40 -11.54 12.03
C GLU A 57 -10.87 -11.27 11.67
N GLU A 58 -11.59 -12.30 11.21
CA GLU A 58 -13.04 -12.22 11.08
C GLU A 58 -13.60 -12.15 12.50
N LYS A 59 -13.85 -10.93 12.99
CA LYS A 59 -14.54 -10.70 14.27
C LYS A 59 -15.91 -11.35 14.15
N GLY A 60 -16.02 -12.57 14.68
CA GLY A 60 -17.18 -13.43 14.58
C GLY A 60 -18.43 -12.62 14.87
N ARG A 61 -19.27 -12.47 13.84
CA ARG A 61 -20.57 -11.84 13.97
C ARG A 61 -21.39 -12.80 14.84
N ARG A 62 -21.36 -12.61 16.16
CA ARG A 62 -22.23 -13.33 17.10
C ARG A 62 -23.65 -13.03 16.65
N ARG A 63 -24.25 -13.99 15.93
CA ARG A 63 -25.68 -13.99 15.65
C ARG A 63 -26.34 -14.19 17.01
N MET A 64 -26.88 -13.11 17.55
CA MET A 64 -27.88 -13.18 18.61
C MET A 64 -29.19 -13.67 18.01
#